data_AF-A0A4S4C353-F1
#
_entry.id   AF-A0A4S4C353-F1
#
_cell.length_a   1.000
_cell.length_b   1.000
_cell.length_c   1.000
_cell.angle_alpha   90.00
_cell.angle_beta   90.00
_cell.angle_gamma   90.00
#
_symmetry.space_group_name_H-M   'P 1'
#
loop_
_entity.id
_entity.type
_entity.pdbx_description
1 polymer ?
#
loop_
_entity_poly.entity_id
_entity_poly.type
_entity_poly.pdbx_seq_one_letter_code
_entity_poly.pdbx_strand_id
1 'polypeptide(L)'
;MKQARRMVEDWQAIRDKIADRDWARAIVDGFRPQTDWWVAHYEDDADRVAGWGHHYFCDKCFAALAFDPARPGEHICTGCGEARVDAEADDAWCYLYRMAASTHLFQAAILYKLYGDPAYLAFVRRVLDFLCLNYGSFRVRTPPGQEGLFTGCDLTDGVAVIWLLSGMELVKDELSSAELDRYKQRFFLPEAEFLLDKVGVTPNIICWMKAAAGMTGLFFDEPELCRRAAEGEHGIKRKLAEGLLPEGFWYEASFHYHFYCAEGLTYYFAFCKRYGYDFPELEDALVRMYAYPVKYAFPNGEFPNPNDGWPLLRFGNYAHQYEWMQAVVDRAPYRYALARCYERPDPAHPGASIGGVARLLFGRDWDRESFDPDEPGLPDGRSRFDPDICFALLRSGGSAVFLKYGYVIEGHSHADIMNFEWFVRDEVVSRDISNSGYGSTLFKEWQRKTIAHNSVMLDRRSQPLRPFGTMERFDAETASCVAAAEEVYPGIGFARGLKLRPDSLSDEFEVRPADGHDELHEFDWLFHCEGRFDSPLVFAPCPPPGDGDGYRLMQETARCDTDGDWEATWTLADKRVTLRMEGAPGTEIYVFRGCEHRLDKLRWGVLVRRTGQRTLFKAEYRWETDGGA
;
A
#
# COMPACT_ATOMS: atom_id res chain seq x y z
N MET A 1 -30.04 -8.92 -20.97
CA MET A 1 -29.51 -7.67 -20.38
C MET A 1 -29.73 -6.50 -21.34
N LYS A 2 -29.74 -5.23 -20.87
CA LYS A 2 -29.75 -4.04 -21.74
C LYS A 2 -28.48 -4.04 -22.63
N GLN A 3 -28.51 -3.36 -23.78
CA GLN A 3 -27.31 -3.21 -24.63
C GLN A 3 -26.16 -2.63 -23.79
N ALA A 4 -25.05 -3.37 -23.70
CA ALA A 4 -23.89 -2.96 -22.90
C ALA A 4 -23.32 -1.63 -23.42
N ARG A 5 -22.97 -0.73 -22.50
CA ARG A 5 -22.23 0.50 -22.83
C ARG A 5 -20.84 0.15 -23.32
N ARG A 6 -20.17 1.03 -24.08
CA ARG A 6 -18.76 0.85 -24.43
C ARG A 6 -17.88 1.19 -23.21
N MET A 7 -16.75 0.50 -23.09
CA MET A 7 -15.75 0.75 -22.02
C MET A 7 -14.93 1.98 -22.39
N VAL A 8 -14.58 2.09 -23.67
CA VAL A 8 -14.04 3.30 -24.30
C VAL A 8 -15.02 3.71 -25.39
N GLU A 9 -15.63 4.89 -25.25
CA GLU A 9 -16.69 5.33 -26.16
C GLU A 9 -16.15 5.75 -27.54
N ASP A 10 -15.03 6.48 -27.53
CA ASP A 10 -14.45 7.11 -28.73
C ASP A 10 -12.93 6.91 -28.80
N TRP A 11 -12.50 6.03 -29.70
CA TRP A 11 -11.08 5.77 -29.97
C TRP A 11 -10.41 6.89 -30.77
N GLN A 12 -11.16 7.70 -31.53
CA GLN A 12 -10.61 8.85 -32.23
C GLN A 12 -10.17 9.91 -31.22
N ALA A 13 -10.98 10.18 -30.20
CA ALA A 13 -10.61 11.08 -29.11
C ALA A 13 -9.31 10.66 -28.40
N ILE A 14 -9.03 9.35 -28.27
CA ILE A 14 -7.76 8.87 -27.71
C ILE A 14 -6.58 9.11 -28.67
N ARG A 15 -6.78 8.93 -29.98
CA ARG A 15 -5.75 9.25 -30.99
C ARG A 15 -5.43 10.74 -31.00
N ASP A 16 -6.45 11.58 -30.93
CA ASP A 16 -6.32 13.04 -30.85
C ASP A 16 -5.59 13.43 -29.56
N LYS A 17 -5.95 12.80 -28.42
CA LYS A 17 -5.26 12.97 -27.14
C LYS A 17 -3.77 12.63 -27.24
N ILE A 18 -3.40 11.53 -27.89
CA ILE A 18 -2.00 11.13 -28.12
C ILE A 18 -1.27 12.15 -29.03
N ALA A 19 -1.96 12.71 -30.03
CA ALA A 19 -1.39 13.72 -30.92
C ALA A 19 -1.13 15.05 -30.18
N ASP A 20 -2.05 15.45 -29.30
CA ASP A 20 -2.07 16.79 -28.71
C ASP A 20 -1.43 16.90 -27.32
N ARG A 21 -1.26 15.77 -26.59
CA ARG A 21 -0.78 15.77 -25.20
C ARG A 21 0.49 14.95 -25.05
N ASP A 22 1.56 15.60 -24.58
CA ASP A 22 2.85 14.96 -24.36
C ASP A 22 2.79 13.78 -23.38
N TRP A 23 2.02 13.90 -22.30
CA TRP A 23 1.86 12.82 -21.33
C TRP A 23 1.15 11.60 -21.95
N ALA A 24 0.17 11.80 -22.84
CA ALA A 24 -0.57 10.71 -23.47
C ALA A 24 0.32 9.95 -24.46
N ARG A 25 1.14 10.70 -25.22
CA ARG A 25 2.19 10.15 -26.07
C ARG A 25 3.21 9.36 -25.26
N ALA A 26 3.72 9.94 -24.17
CA ALA A 26 4.68 9.29 -23.29
C ALA A 26 4.17 7.97 -22.69
N ILE A 27 2.87 7.89 -22.35
CA ILE A 27 2.27 6.63 -21.89
C ILE A 27 2.38 5.56 -22.98
N VAL A 28 1.96 5.87 -24.21
CA VAL A 28 2.02 4.90 -25.32
C VAL A 28 3.47 4.50 -25.64
N ASP A 29 4.37 5.47 -25.69
CA ASP A 29 5.80 5.24 -25.94
C ASP A 29 6.44 4.39 -24.82
N GLY A 30 5.90 4.42 -23.60
CA GLY A 30 6.35 3.62 -22.47
C GLY A 30 5.97 2.14 -22.56
N PHE A 31 4.72 1.83 -22.92
CA PHE A 31 4.23 0.43 -22.89
C PHE A 31 4.25 -0.27 -24.26
N ARG A 32 4.19 0.49 -25.37
CA ARG A 32 4.14 -0.10 -26.72
C ARG A 32 5.38 -0.94 -27.05
N PRO A 33 6.63 -0.48 -26.84
CA PRO A 33 7.80 -1.30 -27.20
C PRO A 33 7.85 -2.63 -26.45
N GLN A 34 7.44 -2.63 -25.18
CA GLN A 34 7.34 -3.84 -24.37
C GLN A 34 6.26 -4.77 -24.94
N THR A 35 5.08 -4.23 -25.26
CA THR A 35 4.00 -5.02 -25.86
C THR A 35 4.37 -5.56 -27.24
N ASP A 36 5.06 -4.79 -28.08
CA ASP A 36 5.56 -5.22 -29.38
C ASP A 36 6.55 -6.40 -29.22
N TRP A 37 7.37 -6.41 -28.17
CA TRP A 37 8.22 -7.55 -27.84
C TRP A 37 7.39 -8.80 -27.53
N TRP A 38 6.35 -8.69 -26.69
CA TRP A 38 5.47 -9.83 -26.38
C TRP A 38 4.72 -10.33 -27.62
N VAL A 39 4.23 -9.42 -28.45
CA VAL A 39 3.58 -9.77 -29.73
C VAL A 39 4.54 -10.53 -30.64
N ALA A 40 5.82 -10.20 -30.66
CA ALA A 40 6.80 -10.89 -31.49
C ALA A 40 7.30 -12.22 -30.87
N HIS A 41 7.46 -12.30 -29.55
CA HIS A 41 8.24 -13.35 -28.90
C HIS A 41 7.47 -14.24 -27.92
N TYR A 42 6.18 -14.00 -27.68
CA TYR A 42 5.41 -14.81 -26.72
C TYR A 42 5.41 -16.30 -27.08
N GLU A 43 5.94 -17.07 -26.15
CA GLU A 43 5.93 -18.53 -26.13
C GLU A 43 5.90 -18.98 -24.67
N ASP A 44 4.84 -19.66 -24.24
CA ASP A 44 4.74 -20.21 -22.89
C ASP A 44 4.80 -21.74 -22.93
N ASP A 45 5.19 -22.32 -21.80
CA ASP A 45 5.41 -23.75 -21.61
C ASP A 45 4.56 -24.22 -20.42
N ALA A 46 3.69 -25.20 -20.66
CA ALA A 46 2.79 -25.74 -19.66
C ALA A 46 3.51 -26.63 -18.63
N ASP A 47 4.70 -27.14 -18.95
CA ASP A 47 5.50 -27.96 -18.04
C ASP A 47 6.23 -27.12 -16.97
N ARG A 48 6.31 -25.79 -17.16
CA ARG A 48 6.83 -24.87 -16.13
C ARG A 48 5.92 -24.83 -14.92
N VAL A 49 6.54 -24.92 -13.74
CA VAL A 49 5.87 -24.74 -12.46
C VAL A 49 5.79 -23.25 -12.16
N ALA A 50 4.61 -22.77 -11.79
CA ALA A 50 4.42 -21.38 -11.38
C ALA A 50 4.46 -21.24 -9.86
N GLY A 51 5.27 -20.32 -9.36
CA GLY A 51 5.62 -20.18 -7.95
C GLY A 51 4.99 -19.00 -7.24
N TRP A 52 5.54 -18.66 -6.08
CA TRP A 52 5.17 -17.48 -5.31
C TRP A 52 6.06 -16.29 -5.69
N GLY A 53 5.48 -15.21 -6.22
CA GLY A 53 6.24 -14.03 -6.66
C GLY A 53 7.14 -13.39 -5.60
N HIS A 54 6.82 -13.58 -4.31
CA HIS A 54 7.67 -13.13 -3.20
C HIS A 54 9.00 -13.88 -3.06
N HIS A 55 9.22 -14.92 -3.85
CA HIS A 55 10.53 -15.56 -3.99
C HIS A 55 11.43 -14.88 -5.04
N TYR A 56 11.02 -13.80 -5.72
CA TYR A 56 11.86 -13.17 -6.75
C TYR A 56 12.83 -12.08 -6.22
N PHE A 57 13.55 -12.41 -5.14
CA PHE A 57 14.50 -11.52 -4.45
C PHE A 57 15.87 -12.19 -4.25
N CYS A 58 16.91 -11.38 -4.08
CA CYS A 58 18.27 -11.84 -3.84
C CYS A 58 18.47 -12.34 -2.40
N ASP A 59 19.08 -13.50 -2.21
CA ASP A 59 19.36 -14.09 -0.89
C ASP A 59 20.39 -13.30 -0.06
N LYS A 60 21.20 -12.47 -0.73
CA LYS A 60 22.31 -11.74 -0.09
C LYS A 60 21.92 -10.34 0.39
N CYS A 61 21.27 -9.56 -0.48
CA CYS A 61 20.95 -8.16 -0.20
C CYS A 61 19.46 -7.85 -0.25
N PHE A 62 18.61 -8.84 -0.51
CA PHE A 62 17.15 -8.73 -0.53
C PHE A 62 16.57 -7.74 -1.56
N ALA A 63 17.39 -7.22 -2.48
CA ALA A 63 16.91 -6.48 -3.63
C ALA A 63 16.18 -7.41 -4.63
N ALA A 64 15.23 -6.86 -5.38
CA ALA A 64 14.51 -7.59 -6.41
C ALA A 64 15.46 -8.13 -7.50
N LEU A 65 15.14 -9.30 -8.04
CA LEU A 65 15.83 -9.86 -9.21
C LEU A 65 15.30 -9.17 -10.48
N ALA A 66 16.15 -9.04 -11.50
CA ALA A 66 15.76 -8.51 -12.80
C ALA A 66 14.86 -9.52 -13.52
N PHE A 67 13.66 -9.10 -13.92
CA PHE A 67 12.79 -9.91 -14.75
C PHE A 67 13.14 -9.72 -16.22
N ASP A 68 13.62 -10.78 -16.87
CA ASP A 68 13.83 -10.83 -18.32
C ASP A 68 12.95 -11.96 -18.90
N PRO A 69 11.91 -11.63 -19.70
CA PRO A 69 11.00 -12.63 -20.24
C PRO A 69 11.66 -13.52 -21.31
N ALA A 70 12.86 -13.18 -21.81
CA ALA A 70 13.62 -14.02 -22.73
C ALA A 70 14.52 -15.04 -22.04
N ARG A 71 14.71 -14.94 -20.72
CA ARG A 71 15.71 -15.72 -19.97
C ARG A 71 15.10 -16.39 -18.73
N PRO A 72 14.34 -17.49 -18.90
CA PRO A 72 13.62 -18.16 -17.81
C PRO A 72 14.48 -18.70 -16.67
N GLY A 73 15.78 -18.93 -16.88
CA GLY A 73 16.70 -19.47 -15.87
C GLY A 73 17.85 -18.54 -15.49
N GLU A 74 17.75 -17.23 -15.79
CA GLU A 74 18.75 -16.25 -15.39
C GLU A 74 18.15 -15.19 -14.46
N HIS A 75 18.47 -15.26 -13.18
CA HIS A 75 17.93 -14.35 -12.16
C HIS A 75 19.04 -13.51 -11.52
N ILE A 76 19.27 -12.33 -12.08
CA ILE A 76 20.35 -11.43 -11.64
C ILE A 76 19.81 -10.37 -10.69
N CYS A 77 20.46 -10.20 -9.54
CA CYS A 77 20.11 -9.18 -8.56
C CYS A 77 20.35 -7.76 -9.11
N THR A 78 19.33 -6.90 -9.04
CA THR A 78 19.42 -5.49 -9.46
C THR A 78 20.30 -4.62 -8.55
N GLY A 79 20.53 -5.06 -7.29
CA GLY A 79 21.35 -4.35 -6.32
C GLY A 79 22.82 -4.75 -6.36
N CYS A 80 23.11 -6.03 -6.09
CA CYS A 80 24.48 -6.51 -5.93
C CYS A 80 25.05 -7.27 -7.15
N GLY A 81 24.24 -7.52 -8.19
CA GLY A 81 24.66 -8.23 -9.40
C GLY A 81 24.82 -9.76 -9.24
N GLU A 82 24.58 -10.31 -8.04
CA GLU A 82 24.66 -11.75 -7.79
C GLU A 82 23.57 -12.51 -8.57
N ALA A 83 23.93 -13.67 -9.13
CA ALA A 83 22.97 -14.58 -9.73
C ALA A 83 22.34 -15.47 -8.66
N ARG A 84 21.01 -15.59 -8.67
CA ARG A 84 20.29 -16.57 -7.86
C ARG A 84 19.94 -17.78 -8.71
N VAL A 85 20.47 -18.94 -8.34
CA VAL A 85 20.22 -20.22 -9.01
C VAL A 85 19.42 -21.10 -8.05
N ASP A 86 18.10 -21.00 -8.14
CA ASP A 86 17.17 -21.68 -7.24
C ASP A 86 15.87 -22.00 -8.00
N ALA A 87 15.32 -23.19 -7.77
CA ALA A 87 14.04 -23.59 -8.34
C ALA A 87 12.89 -22.66 -7.93
N GLU A 88 12.93 -22.07 -6.73
CA GLU A 88 11.93 -21.09 -6.31
C GLU A 88 12.00 -19.79 -7.13
N ALA A 89 13.19 -19.42 -7.61
CA ALA A 89 13.37 -18.27 -8.49
C ALA A 89 12.86 -18.56 -9.91
N ASP A 90 13.11 -19.77 -10.43
CA ASP A 90 12.53 -20.24 -11.70
C ASP A 90 10.99 -20.26 -11.63
N ASP A 91 10.44 -20.82 -10.55
CA ASP A 91 8.99 -20.90 -10.34
C ASP A 91 8.38 -19.48 -10.24
N ALA A 92 9.01 -18.57 -9.49
CA ALA A 92 8.58 -17.17 -9.36
C ALA A 92 8.72 -16.39 -10.68
N TRP A 93 9.70 -16.72 -11.52
CA TRP A 93 9.80 -16.17 -12.87
C TRP A 93 8.60 -16.59 -13.73
N CYS A 94 8.18 -17.86 -13.65
CA CYS A 94 7.02 -18.35 -14.41
C CYS A 94 5.74 -17.63 -13.98
N TYR A 95 5.59 -17.36 -12.68
CA TYR A 95 4.55 -16.49 -12.15
C TYR A 95 4.57 -15.10 -12.82
N LEU A 96 5.72 -14.41 -12.81
CA LEU A 96 5.87 -13.08 -13.42
C LEU A 96 5.58 -13.11 -14.93
N TYR A 97 6.01 -14.15 -15.63
CA TYR A 97 5.80 -14.31 -17.07
C TYR A 97 4.32 -14.40 -17.45
N ARG A 98 3.55 -15.25 -16.75
CA ARG A 98 2.10 -15.40 -17.01
C ARG A 98 1.30 -14.15 -16.62
N MET A 99 1.69 -13.49 -15.54
CA MET A 99 1.13 -12.19 -15.17
C MET A 99 1.39 -11.13 -16.23
N ALA A 100 2.64 -11.01 -16.69
CA ALA A 100 3.03 -10.05 -17.72
C ALA A 100 2.31 -10.33 -19.05
N ALA A 101 2.19 -11.59 -19.48
CA ALA A 101 1.43 -11.96 -20.67
C ALA A 101 -0.04 -11.51 -20.59
N SER A 102 -0.67 -11.64 -19.42
CA SER A 102 -2.05 -11.20 -19.18
C SER A 102 -2.18 -9.67 -19.25
N THR A 103 -1.27 -8.93 -18.64
CA THR A 103 -1.22 -7.47 -18.73
C THR A 103 -0.97 -6.99 -20.16
N HIS A 104 -0.04 -7.62 -20.88
CA HIS A 104 0.26 -7.26 -22.27
C HIS A 104 -0.85 -7.65 -23.23
N LEU A 105 -1.68 -8.65 -22.93
CA LEU A 105 -2.90 -8.93 -23.69
C LEU A 105 -3.86 -7.74 -23.65
N PHE A 106 -4.08 -7.14 -22.47
CA PHE A 106 -4.89 -5.91 -22.35
C PHE A 106 -4.27 -4.74 -23.14
N GLN A 107 -2.96 -4.54 -23.02
CA GLN A 107 -2.25 -3.48 -23.75
C GLN A 107 -2.27 -3.70 -25.26
N ALA A 108 -2.14 -4.95 -25.74
CA ALA A 108 -2.24 -5.29 -27.15
C ALA A 108 -3.65 -5.03 -27.69
N ALA A 109 -4.70 -5.31 -26.92
CA ALA A 109 -6.07 -4.95 -27.29
C ALA A 109 -6.22 -3.43 -27.49
N ILE A 110 -5.60 -2.61 -26.65
CA ILE A 110 -5.58 -1.16 -26.81
C ILE A 110 -4.83 -0.75 -28.07
N LEU A 111 -3.63 -1.29 -28.31
CA LEU A 111 -2.82 -0.99 -29.50
C LEU A 111 -3.53 -1.43 -30.79
N TYR A 112 -4.26 -2.55 -30.76
CA TYR A 112 -5.13 -2.96 -31.87
C TYR A 112 -6.19 -1.89 -32.16
N LYS A 113 -6.89 -1.37 -31.14
CA LYS A 113 -7.91 -0.32 -31.34
C LYS A 113 -7.30 1.02 -31.76
N LEU A 114 -6.07 1.31 -31.34
CA LEU A 114 -5.32 2.53 -31.68
C LEU A 114 -4.61 2.46 -33.04
N TYR A 115 -4.31 1.30 -33.60
CA TYR A 115 -3.48 1.23 -34.82
C TYR A 115 -4.01 0.27 -35.89
N GLY A 116 -4.88 -0.67 -35.52
CA GLY A 116 -5.48 -1.64 -36.44
C GLY A 116 -4.52 -2.72 -36.92
N ASP A 117 -3.33 -2.86 -36.31
CA ASP A 117 -2.38 -3.91 -36.69
C ASP A 117 -2.90 -5.29 -36.21
N PRO A 118 -3.17 -6.23 -37.15
CA PRO A 118 -3.71 -7.55 -36.80
C PRO A 118 -2.76 -8.40 -35.94
N ALA A 119 -1.47 -8.08 -35.87
CA ALA A 119 -0.51 -8.81 -35.03
C ALA A 119 -0.88 -8.75 -33.54
N TYR A 120 -1.41 -7.61 -33.07
CA TYR A 120 -1.87 -7.46 -31.70
C TYR A 120 -3.05 -8.41 -31.38
N LEU A 121 -4.04 -8.48 -32.28
CA LEU A 121 -5.19 -9.38 -32.10
C LEU A 121 -4.77 -10.86 -32.21
N ALA A 122 -3.79 -11.18 -33.07
CA ALA A 122 -3.22 -12.52 -33.14
C ALA A 122 -2.51 -12.91 -31.83
N PHE A 123 -1.80 -11.98 -31.19
CA PHE A 123 -1.21 -12.20 -29.87
C PHE A 123 -2.28 -12.46 -28.79
N VAL A 124 -3.36 -11.66 -28.75
CA VAL A 124 -4.50 -11.89 -27.84
C VAL A 124 -5.01 -13.34 -27.97
N ARG A 125 -5.26 -13.80 -29.20
CA ARG A 125 -5.72 -15.18 -29.46
C ARG A 125 -4.70 -16.23 -29.00
N ARG A 126 -3.41 -16.04 -29.27
CA ARG A 126 -2.36 -17.01 -28.88
C ARG A 126 -2.30 -17.23 -27.37
N VAL A 127 -2.40 -16.17 -26.57
CA VAL A 127 -2.40 -16.29 -25.10
C VAL A 127 -3.64 -17.06 -24.64
N LEU A 128 -4.84 -16.68 -25.12
CA LEU A 128 -6.09 -17.34 -24.74
C LEU A 128 -6.14 -18.81 -25.18
N ASP A 129 -5.65 -19.11 -26.39
CA ASP A 129 -5.58 -20.47 -26.91
C ASP A 129 -4.61 -21.34 -26.11
N PHE A 130 -3.45 -20.80 -25.72
CA PHE A 130 -2.49 -21.50 -24.86
C PHE A 130 -3.11 -21.85 -23.50
N LEU A 131 -3.76 -20.88 -22.85
CA LEU A 131 -4.43 -21.11 -21.56
C LEU A 131 -5.53 -22.17 -21.69
N CYS A 132 -6.38 -22.07 -22.71
CA CYS A 132 -7.47 -23.02 -22.94
C CYS A 132 -6.99 -24.44 -23.28
N LEU A 133 -5.88 -24.56 -23.99
CA LEU A 133 -5.31 -25.87 -24.36
C LEU A 133 -4.74 -26.59 -23.14
N ASN A 134 -4.17 -25.85 -22.19
CA ASN A 134 -3.37 -26.39 -21.10
C ASN A 134 -4.04 -26.29 -19.72
N TYR A 135 -5.23 -25.68 -19.61
CA TYR A 135 -5.95 -25.57 -18.36
C TYR A 135 -6.18 -26.93 -17.69
N GLY A 136 -5.82 -27.04 -16.41
CA GLY A 136 -5.83 -28.29 -15.64
C GLY A 136 -4.55 -29.14 -15.75
N SER A 137 -3.57 -28.75 -16.57
CA SER A 137 -2.25 -29.41 -16.64
C SER A 137 -1.13 -28.64 -15.93
N PHE A 138 -1.35 -27.34 -15.69
CA PHE A 138 -0.37 -26.48 -15.02
C PHE A 138 -0.05 -26.98 -13.61
N ARG A 139 1.20 -26.75 -13.20
CA ARG A 139 1.69 -27.06 -11.86
C ARG A 139 1.97 -25.77 -11.13
N VAL A 140 1.62 -25.72 -9.86
CA VAL A 140 1.92 -24.59 -8.98
C VAL A 140 2.71 -25.04 -7.75
N ARG A 141 3.58 -24.16 -7.24
CA ARG A 141 4.33 -24.37 -6.00
C ARG A 141 4.34 -23.10 -5.17
N THR A 142 3.44 -23.03 -4.19
CA THR A 142 3.24 -21.87 -3.32
C THR A 142 3.08 -22.30 -1.88
N PRO A 143 3.11 -21.37 -0.90
CA PRO A 143 2.74 -21.68 0.47
C PRO A 143 1.36 -22.35 0.56
N PRO A 144 1.16 -23.29 1.50
CA PRO A 144 -0.12 -23.98 1.66
C PRO A 144 -1.30 -23.02 1.82
N GLY A 145 -2.38 -23.28 1.08
CA GLY A 145 -3.60 -22.48 1.10
C GLY A 145 -3.65 -21.33 0.10
N GLN A 146 -2.52 -20.96 -0.52
CA GLN A 146 -2.42 -19.90 -1.54
C GLN A 146 -2.40 -20.42 -2.97
N GLU A 147 -2.52 -21.73 -3.18
CA GLU A 147 -2.36 -22.35 -4.50
C GLU A 147 -3.45 -21.86 -5.46
N GLY A 148 -3.01 -21.35 -6.62
CA GLY A 148 -3.84 -21.13 -7.80
C GLY A 148 -3.86 -22.35 -8.72
N LEU A 149 -4.36 -22.16 -9.93
CA LEU A 149 -4.45 -23.12 -11.01
C LEU A 149 -3.54 -22.83 -12.18
N PHE A 150 -3.07 -21.58 -12.41
CA PHE A 150 -2.16 -21.33 -13.54
C PHE A 150 -1.05 -20.29 -13.32
N THR A 151 -1.27 -19.19 -12.60
CA THR A 151 -0.22 -18.19 -12.37
C THR A 151 0.69 -18.54 -11.21
N GLY A 152 0.25 -19.40 -10.30
CA GLY A 152 0.96 -19.76 -9.08
C GLY A 152 0.05 -19.62 -7.87
N CYS A 153 -0.44 -18.41 -7.61
CA CYS A 153 -1.33 -18.12 -6.48
C CYS A 153 -2.80 -17.89 -6.89
N ASP A 154 -3.72 -18.19 -5.98
CA ASP A 154 -5.16 -17.94 -6.12
C ASP A 154 -5.48 -16.45 -6.32
N LEU A 155 -4.82 -15.58 -5.56
CA LEU A 155 -4.87 -14.13 -5.73
C LEU A 155 -4.55 -13.73 -7.17
N THR A 156 -3.48 -14.27 -7.71
CA THR A 156 -2.88 -13.79 -8.95
C THR A 156 -3.56 -14.37 -10.16
N ASP A 157 -4.19 -15.54 -10.03
CA ASP A 157 -5.14 -16.05 -11.01
C ASP A 157 -6.32 -15.07 -11.16
N GLY A 158 -6.87 -14.60 -10.03
CA GLY A 158 -7.91 -13.55 -10.04
C GLY A 158 -7.46 -12.27 -10.75
N VAL A 159 -6.25 -11.77 -10.43
CA VAL A 159 -5.68 -10.58 -11.09
C VAL A 159 -5.49 -10.81 -12.60
N ALA A 160 -4.95 -11.97 -13.00
CA ALA A 160 -4.74 -12.30 -14.40
C ALA A 160 -6.06 -12.39 -15.18
N VAL A 161 -7.07 -13.07 -14.63
CA VAL A 161 -8.42 -13.16 -15.23
C VAL A 161 -9.01 -11.78 -15.48
N ILE A 162 -8.85 -10.84 -14.54
CA ILE A 162 -9.30 -9.45 -14.71
C ILE A 162 -8.63 -8.79 -15.93
N TRP A 163 -7.31 -8.94 -16.10
CA TRP A 163 -6.61 -8.38 -17.26
C TRP A 163 -7.00 -9.05 -18.57
N LEU A 164 -7.15 -10.38 -18.57
CA LEU A 164 -7.61 -11.14 -19.73
C LEU A 164 -9.00 -10.65 -20.19
N LEU A 165 -9.96 -10.56 -19.26
CA LEU A 165 -11.31 -10.08 -19.54
C LEU A 165 -11.34 -8.62 -19.99
N SER A 166 -10.54 -7.75 -19.36
CA SER A 166 -10.44 -6.34 -19.73
C SER A 166 -9.93 -6.16 -21.16
N GLY A 167 -8.93 -6.94 -21.57
CA GLY A 167 -8.43 -6.96 -22.95
C GLY A 167 -9.46 -7.50 -23.93
N MET A 168 -10.04 -8.66 -23.62
CA MET A 168 -11.09 -9.27 -24.42
C MET A 168 -12.29 -8.33 -24.62
N GLU A 169 -12.67 -7.55 -23.61
CA GLU A 169 -13.77 -6.60 -23.70
C GLU A 169 -13.54 -5.51 -24.75
N LEU A 170 -12.30 -5.06 -24.95
CA LEU A 170 -11.97 -4.04 -25.95
C LEU A 170 -12.05 -4.56 -27.40
N VAL A 171 -11.85 -5.86 -27.58
CA VAL A 171 -11.83 -6.54 -28.90
C VAL A 171 -12.94 -7.58 -29.05
N LYS A 172 -13.97 -7.53 -28.21
CA LYS A 172 -15.03 -8.56 -28.16
C LYS A 172 -15.71 -8.76 -29.51
N ASP A 173 -15.92 -7.68 -30.27
CA ASP A 173 -16.53 -7.69 -31.60
C ASP A 173 -15.68 -8.40 -32.67
N GLU A 174 -14.38 -8.62 -32.40
CA GLU A 174 -13.44 -9.30 -33.29
C GLU A 174 -13.32 -10.80 -33.01
N LEU A 175 -13.91 -11.26 -31.89
CA LEU A 175 -13.90 -12.66 -31.47
C LEU A 175 -15.18 -13.33 -31.95
N SER A 176 -15.03 -14.44 -32.68
CA SER A 176 -16.16 -15.23 -33.15
C SER A 176 -16.90 -15.90 -31.99
N SER A 177 -18.18 -16.23 -32.19
CA SER A 177 -18.96 -16.96 -31.18
C SER A 177 -18.31 -18.30 -30.81
N ALA A 178 -17.70 -18.99 -31.78
CA ALA A 178 -17.00 -20.25 -31.54
C ALA A 178 -15.72 -20.08 -30.69
N GLU A 179 -14.99 -18.97 -30.85
CA GLU A 179 -13.87 -18.62 -29.97
C GLU A 179 -14.37 -18.31 -28.56
N LEU A 180 -15.40 -17.47 -28.44
CA LEU A 180 -15.97 -17.10 -27.14
C LEU A 180 -16.51 -18.32 -26.38
N ASP A 181 -17.23 -19.21 -27.06
CA ASP A 181 -17.73 -20.46 -26.46
C ASP A 181 -16.58 -21.36 -26.01
N ARG A 182 -15.50 -21.49 -26.83
CA ARG A 182 -14.32 -22.25 -26.46
C ARG A 182 -13.64 -21.67 -25.22
N TYR A 183 -13.39 -20.36 -25.21
CA TYR A 183 -12.73 -19.68 -24.09
C TYR A 183 -13.53 -19.79 -22.80
N LYS A 184 -14.85 -19.61 -22.88
CA LYS A 184 -15.78 -19.80 -21.77
C LYS A 184 -15.65 -21.20 -21.18
N GLN A 185 -15.81 -22.23 -22.00
CA GLN A 185 -15.93 -23.61 -21.51
C GLN A 185 -14.59 -24.22 -21.08
N ARG A 186 -13.48 -23.82 -21.70
CA ARG A 186 -12.16 -24.43 -21.45
C ARG A 186 -11.34 -23.74 -20.37
N PHE A 187 -11.58 -22.46 -20.12
CA PHE A 187 -10.77 -21.67 -19.18
C PHE A 187 -11.63 -20.87 -18.22
N PHE A 188 -12.45 -19.93 -18.70
CA PHE A 188 -13.06 -18.93 -17.82
C PHE A 188 -14.12 -19.47 -16.87
N LEU A 189 -14.98 -20.39 -17.32
CA LEU A 189 -15.99 -21.00 -16.45
C LEU A 189 -15.36 -21.84 -15.33
N PRO A 190 -14.46 -22.81 -15.61
CA PRO A 190 -13.86 -23.60 -14.53
C PRO A 190 -12.94 -22.75 -13.62
N GLU A 191 -12.30 -21.71 -14.14
CA GLU A 191 -11.51 -20.77 -13.33
C GLU A 191 -12.41 -19.94 -12.41
N ALA A 192 -13.53 -19.41 -12.91
CA ALA A 192 -14.48 -18.67 -12.08
C ALA A 192 -15.08 -19.57 -10.97
N GLU A 193 -15.36 -20.84 -11.25
CA GLU A 193 -15.80 -21.80 -10.23
C GLU A 193 -14.75 -21.98 -9.12
N PHE A 194 -13.49 -22.18 -9.50
CA PHE A 194 -12.38 -22.23 -8.54
C PHE A 194 -12.30 -20.95 -7.69
N LEU A 195 -12.32 -19.78 -8.32
CA LEU A 195 -12.24 -18.49 -7.65
C LEU A 195 -13.45 -18.21 -6.75
N LEU A 196 -14.63 -18.76 -7.05
CA LEU A 196 -15.82 -18.66 -6.19
C LEU A 196 -15.74 -19.56 -4.96
N ASP A 197 -15.15 -20.74 -5.08
CA ASP A 197 -15.08 -21.71 -3.97
C ASP A 197 -13.83 -21.51 -3.09
N LYS A 198 -12.74 -20.96 -3.64
CA LYS A 198 -11.52 -20.65 -2.88
C LYS A 198 -11.81 -19.53 -1.85
N VAL A 199 -11.32 -19.74 -0.63
CA VAL A 199 -11.50 -18.80 0.50
C VAL A 199 -10.32 -17.84 0.65
N GLY A 200 -9.14 -18.16 0.10
CA GLY A 200 -7.93 -17.33 0.26
C GLY A 200 -7.42 -17.27 1.71
N VAL A 201 -6.23 -16.71 1.89
CA VAL A 201 -5.57 -16.56 3.23
C VAL A 201 -5.78 -15.20 3.86
N THR A 202 -6.00 -14.15 3.07
CA THR A 202 -6.24 -12.80 3.58
C THR A 202 -7.51 -12.20 2.99
N PRO A 203 -8.16 -11.26 3.70
CA PRO A 203 -9.44 -10.72 3.26
C PRO A 203 -9.43 -9.98 1.92
N ASN A 204 -8.35 -9.25 1.61
CA ASN A 204 -8.24 -8.53 0.34
C ASN A 204 -8.15 -9.48 -0.87
N ILE A 205 -7.52 -10.66 -0.72
CA ILE A 205 -7.39 -11.65 -1.79
C ILE A 205 -8.77 -12.12 -2.28
N ILE A 206 -9.71 -12.34 -1.34
CA ILE A 206 -11.08 -12.73 -1.67
C ILE A 206 -11.73 -11.71 -2.60
N CYS A 207 -11.49 -10.42 -2.39
CA CYS A 207 -12.10 -9.36 -3.18
C CYS A 207 -11.67 -9.45 -4.65
N TRP A 208 -10.39 -9.74 -4.92
CA TRP A 208 -9.87 -9.99 -6.27
C TRP A 208 -10.50 -11.23 -6.92
N MET A 209 -10.54 -12.36 -6.19
CA MET A 209 -11.08 -13.61 -6.72
C MET A 209 -12.57 -13.48 -7.07
N LYS A 210 -13.38 -12.91 -6.17
CA LYS A 210 -14.82 -12.74 -6.42
C LYS A 210 -15.09 -11.67 -7.50
N ALA A 211 -14.29 -10.62 -7.57
CA ALA A 211 -14.37 -9.64 -8.66
C ALA A 211 -14.11 -10.30 -10.02
N ALA A 212 -13.06 -11.10 -10.14
CA ALA A 212 -12.73 -11.83 -11.36
C ALA A 212 -13.86 -12.79 -11.78
N ALA A 213 -14.40 -13.57 -10.83
CA ALA A 213 -15.53 -14.47 -11.10
C ALA A 213 -16.81 -13.71 -11.53
N GLY A 214 -17.10 -12.58 -10.86
CA GLY A 214 -18.22 -11.71 -11.24
C GLY A 214 -18.05 -11.10 -12.63
N MET A 215 -16.84 -10.65 -12.97
CA MET A 215 -16.52 -10.14 -14.31
C MET A 215 -16.68 -11.22 -15.38
N THR A 216 -16.25 -12.46 -15.11
CA THR A 216 -16.52 -13.61 -16.00
C THR A 216 -18.03 -13.79 -16.21
N GLY A 217 -18.81 -13.74 -15.13
CA GLY A 217 -20.27 -13.78 -15.17
C GLY A 217 -20.88 -12.75 -16.10
N LEU A 218 -20.46 -11.48 -15.96
CA LEU A 218 -20.95 -10.39 -16.81
C LEU A 218 -20.51 -10.53 -18.27
N PHE A 219 -19.25 -10.92 -18.51
CA PHE A 219 -18.71 -11.02 -19.87
C PHE A 219 -19.40 -12.10 -20.69
N PHE A 220 -19.69 -13.26 -20.09
CA PHE A 220 -20.25 -14.45 -20.76
C PHE A 220 -21.75 -14.66 -20.55
N ASP A 221 -22.46 -13.66 -20.00
CA ASP A 221 -23.90 -13.69 -19.69
C ASP A 221 -24.28 -14.89 -18.78
N GLU A 222 -23.50 -15.09 -17.72
CA GLU A 222 -23.66 -16.14 -16.71
C GLU A 222 -24.13 -15.55 -15.37
N PRO A 223 -25.44 -15.33 -15.17
CA PRO A 223 -25.97 -14.60 -14.01
C PRO A 223 -25.72 -15.30 -12.67
N GLU A 224 -25.57 -16.62 -12.66
CA GLU A 224 -25.31 -17.38 -11.44
C GLU A 224 -23.90 -17.11 -10.88
N LEU A 225 -22.91 -16.89 -11.75
CA LEU A 225 -21.57 -16.47 -11.33
C LEU A 225 -21.62 -15.09 -10.66
N CYS A 226 -22.36 -14.14 -11.24
CA CYS A 226 -22.55 -12.81 -10.65
C CYS A 226 -23.23 -12.91 -9.27
N ARG A 227 -24.30 -13.71 -9.17
CA ARG A 227 -25.02 -13.93 -7.91
C ARG A 227 -24.12 -14.53 -6.83
N ARG A 228 -23.35 -15.58 -7.16
CA ARG A 228 -22.41 -16.21 -6.22
C ARG A 228 -21.25 -15.29 -5.83
N ALA A 229 -20.71 -14.50 -6.76
CA ALA A 229 -19.68 -13.51 -6.47
C ALA A 229 -20.18 -12.45 -5.48
N ALA A 230 -21.44 -12.01 -5.62
CA ALA A 230 -22.05 -11.01 -4.74
C ALA A 230 -22.50 -11.60 -3.39
N GLU A 231 -23.24 -12.71 -3.40
CA GLU A 231 -24.04 -13.23 -2.28
C GLU A 231 -23.59 -14.58 -1.73
N GLY A 232 -22.59 -15.22 -2.34
CA GLY A 232 -22.08 -16.51 -1.86
C GLY A 232 -21.59 -16.45 -0.42
N GLU A 233 -21.28 -17.61 0.17
CA GLU A 233 -20.83 -17.71 1.57
C GLU A 233 -19.64 -16.78 1.89
N HIS A 234 -18.75 -16.58 0.92
CA HIS A 234 -17.62 -15.65 0.93
C HIS A 234 -17.75 -14.54 -0.13
N GLY A 235 -18.98 -14.19 -0.50
CA GLY A 235 -19.29 -13.18 -1.50
C GLY A 235 -18.95 -11.75 -1.05
N ILE A 236 -18.89 -10.85 -2.02
CA ILE A 236 -18.48 -9.46 -1.84
C ILE A 236 -19.35 -8.73 -0.80
N LYS A 237 -20.68 -8.96 -0.77
CA LYS A 237 -21.56 -8.30 0.22
C LYS A 237 -21.14 -8.61 1.66
N ARG A 238 -20.84 -9.88 1.95
CA ARG A 238 -20.40 -10.29 3.28
C ARG A 238 -19.02 -9.72 3.60
N LYS A 239 -18.09 -9.74 2.64
CA LYS A 239 -16.73 -9.21 2.84
C LYS A 239 -16.71 -7.72 3.09
N LEU A 240 -17.55 -6.96 2.39
CA LEU A 240 -17.74 -5.54 2.67
C LEU A 240 -18.36 -5.32 4.05
N ALA A 241 -19.38 -6.10 4.43
CA ALA A 241 -19.98 -5.99 5.76
C ALA A 241 -19.01 -6.33 6.91
N GLU A 242 -18.05 -7.22 6.67
CA GLU A 242 -17.03 -7.62 7.65
C GLU A 242 -15.80 -6.69 7.68
N GLY A 243 -15.40 -6.13 6.54
CA GLY A 243 -14.10 -5.47 6.38
C GLY A 243 -14.12 -3.98 6.04
N LEU A 244 -15.23 -3.45 5.54
CA LEU A 244 -15.37 -2.02 5.26
C LEU A 244 -15.93 -1.29 6.48
N LEU A 245 -15.12 -0.42 7.07
CA LEU A 245 -15.51 0.36 8.24
C LEU A 245 -16.45 1.53 7.88
N PRO A 246 -17.21 2.07 8.85
CA PRO A 246 -18.26 3.06 8.60
C PRO A 246 -17.81 4.30 7.78
N GLU A 247 -16.61 4.82 8.04
CA GLU A 247 -16.06 5.98 7.33
C GLU A 247 -15.55 5.66 5.92
N GLY A 248 -15.42 4.37 5.57
CA GLY A 248 -15.01 3.89 4.26
C GLY A 248 -13.61 3.29 4.18
N PHE A 249 -12.87 3.17 5.28
CA PHE A 249 -11.55 2.53 5.26
C PHE A 249 -11.63 1.02 5.39
N TRP A 250 -10.61 0.35 4.86
CA TRP A 250 -10.51 -1.10 4.96
C TRP A 250 -9.82 -1.47 6.26
N TYR A 251 -10.39 -2.41 7.01
CA TYR A 251 -9.96 -2.78 8.36
C TYR A 251 -8.53 -3.32 8.53
N GLU A 252 -7.79 -3.59 7.44
CA GLU A 252 -6.35 -3.94 7.50
C GLU A 252 -5.48 -2.76 7.97
N ALA A 253 -6.07 -1.57 8.16
CA ALA A 253 -5.42 -0.39 8.73
C ALA A 253 -4.11 -0.02 7.99
N SER A 254 -4.09 -0.22 6.67
CA SER A 254 -2.97 0.07 5.78
C SER A 254 -3.53 0.74 4.53
N PHE A 255 -2.95 1.88 4.13
CA PHE A 255 -3.33 2.55 2.88
C PHE A 255 -3.06 1.65 1.67
N HIS A 256 -1.97 0.89 1.70
CA HIS A 256 -1.68 -0.07 0.65
C HIS A 256 -2.79 -1.11 0.50
N TYR A 257 -3.12 -1.80 1.58
CA TYR A 257 -4.13 -2.86 1.53
C TYR A 257 -5.55 -2.33 1.36
N HIS A 258 -5.82 -1.09 1.76
CA HIS A 258 -7.05 -0.40 1.42
C HIS A 258 -7.23 -0.27 -0.10
N PHE A 259 -6.24 0.30 -0.79
CA PHE A 259 -6.28 0.44 -2.25
C PHE A 259 -6.17 -0.92 -2.95
N TYR A 260 -5.39 -1.86 -2.41
CA TYR A 260 -5.25 -3.19 -2.98
C TYR A 260 -6.58 -3.96 -2.96
N CYS A 261 -7.35 -3.86 -1.88
CA CYS A 261 -8.70 -4.40 -1.80
C CYS A 261 -9.66 -3.68 -2.78
N ALA A 262 -9.63 -2.35 -2.79
CA ALA A 262 -10.51 -1.54 -3.64
C ALA A 262 -10.30 -1.81 -5.13
N GLU A 263 -9.07 -2.10 -5.56
CA GLU A 263 -8.71 -2.21 -6.96
C GLU A 263 -9.46 -3.32 -7.69
N GLY A 264 -9.40 -4.56 -7.19
CA GLY A 264 -10.10 -5.69 -7.81
C GLY A 264 -11.61 -5.41 -7.93
N LEU A 265 -12.18 -4.85 -6.87
CA LEU A 265 -13.59 -4.45 -6.81
C LEU A 265 -13.94 -3.34 -7.82
N THR A 266 -13.01 -2.42 -8.08
CA THR A 266 -13.19 -1.30 -9.02
C THR A 266 -13.32 -1.79 -10.45
N TYR A 267 -12.52 -2.78 -10.86
CA TYR A 267 -12.64 -3.38 -12.19
C TYR A 267 -13.99 -4.09 -12.37
N TYR A 268 -14.44 -4.84 -11.37
CA TYR A 268 -15.76 -5.47 -11.41
C TYR A 268 -16.88 -4.43 -11.45
N PHE A 269 -16.78 -3.37 -10.65
CA PHE A 269 -17.76 -2.28 -10.67
C PHE A 269 -17.83 -1.58 -12.03
N ALA A 270 -16.69 -1.37 -12.70
CA ALA A 270 -16.68 -0.84 -14.06
C ALA A 270 -17.42 -1.76 -15.05
N PHE A 271 -17.25 -3.08 -14.91
CA PHE A 271 -18.03 -4.05 -15.67
C PHE A 271 -19.52 -4.01 -15.30
N CYS A 272 -19.88 -3.88 -14.02
CA CYS A 272 -21.28 -3.73 -13.59
C CYS A 272 -21.95 -2.53 -14.28
N LYS A 273 -21.30 -1.35 -14.27
CA LYS A 273 -21.80 -0.15 -14.95
C LYS A 273 -21.92 -0.33 -16.45
N ARG A 274 -20.95 -1.00 -17.08
CA ARG A 274 -20.95 -1.31 -18.51
C ARG A 274 -22.14 -2.18 -18.90
N TYR A 275 -22.32 -3.28 -18.18
CA TYR A 275 -23.33 -4.31 -18.46
C TYR A 275 -24.72 -3.98 -17.87
N GLY A 276 -24.83 -2.89 -17.11
CA GLY A 276 -26.06 -2.48 -16.45
C GLY A 276 -26.49 -3.43 -15.33
N TYR A 277 -25.52 -4.07 -14.67
CA TYR A 277 -25.75 -4.90 -13.49
C TYR A 277 -25.86 -4.01 -12.26
N ASP A 278 -26.97 -4.14 -11.54
CA ASP A 278 -27.24 -3.33 -10.35
C ASP A 278 -26.57 -3.96 -9.12
N PHE A 279 -25.59 -3.26 -8.55
CA PHE A 279 -24.88 -3.68 -7.35
C PHE A 279 -24.62 -2.46 -6.45
N PRO A 280 -25.65 -1.94 -5.76
CA PRO A 280 -25.57 -0.68 -5.02
C PRO A 280 -24.63 -0.76 -3.81
N GLU A 281 -24.49 -1.92 -3.16
CA GLU A 281 -23.58 -2.06 -2.02
C GLU A 281 -22.10 -1.97 -2.44
N LEU A 282 -21.75 -2.47 -3.62
CA LEU A 282 -20.42 -2.33 -4.21
C LEU A 282 -20.14 -0.87 -4.60
N GLU A 283 -21.13 -0.19 -5.19
CA GLU A 283 -21.05 1.23 -5.53
C GLU A 283 -20.83 2.10 -4.29
N ASP A 284 -21.66 1.95 -3.26
CA ASP A 284 -21.54 2.68 -2.00
C ASP A 284 -20.19 2.42 -1.33
N ALA A 285 -19.73 1.16 -1.31
CA ALA A 285 -18.44 0.79 -0.77
C ALA A 285 -17.30 1.53 -1.46
N LEU A 286 -17.17 1.39 -2.78
CA LEU A 286 -16.09 2.04 -3.54
C LEU A 286 -16.17 3.56 -3.45
N VAL A 287 -17.38 4.11 -3.42
CA VAL A 287 -17.56 5.55 -3.28
C VAL A 287 -16.94 6.08 -1.99
N ARG A 288 -17.16 5.38 -0.87
CA ARG A 288 -16.57 5.72 0.42
C ARG A 288 -15.08 5.41 0.48
N MET A 289 -14.65 4.27 -0.07
CA MET A 289 -13.24 3.87 -0.10
C MET A 289 -12.36 4.92 -0.76
N TYR A 290 -12.68 5.35 -1.99
CA TYR A 290 -11.84 6.36 -2.67
C TYR A 290 -11.93 7.77 -2.08
N ALA A 291 -12.98 8.07 -1.29
CA ALA A 291 -13.11 9.35 -0.60
C ALA A 291 -12.32 9.40 0.71
N TYR A 292 -12.09 8.26 1.36
CA TYR A 292 -11.44 8.22 2.67
C TYR A 292 -9.98 8.74 2.64
N PRO A 293 -9.10 8.32 1.70
CA PRO A 293 -7.71 8.76 1.69
C PRO A 293 -7.53 10.28 1.56
N VAL A 294 -8.48 10.97 0.93
CA VAL A 294 -8.49 12.44 0.83
C VAL A 294 -8.57 13.12 2.20
N LYS A 295 -9.21 12.48 3.19
CA LYS A 295 -9.33 12.99 4.56
C LYS A 295 -8.01 12.89 5.34
N TYR A 296 -7.19 11.87 5.05
CA TYR A 296 -6.04 11.48 5.86
C TYR A 296 -4.66 11.71 5.23
N ALA A 297 -4.58 11.97 3.92
CA ALA A 297 -3.32 12.31 3.26
C ALA A 297 -2.68 13.57 3.86
N PHE A 298 -1.35 13.59 3.98
CA PHE A 298 -0.60 14.79 4.31
C PHE A 298 -0.79 15.88 3.24
N PRO A 299 -0.54 17.16 3.56
CA PRO A 299 -0.76 18.28 2.63
C PRO A 299 -0.07 18.13 1.25
N ASN A 300 1.05 17.41 1.19
CA ASN A 300 1.79 17.15 -0.05
C ASN A 300 1.29 15.91 -0.84
N GLY A 301 0.19 15.29 -0.39
CA GLY A 301 -0.42 14.12 -0.99
C GLY A 301 0.21 12.77 -0.62
N GLU A 302 1.24 12.74 0.24
CA GLU A 302 1.72 11.50 0.87
C GLU A 302 0.68 10.94 1.82
N PHE A 303 0.58 9.61 1.90
CA PHE A 303 -0.21 8.95 2.92
C PHE A 303 0.66 8.63 4.14
N PRO A 304 0.06 8.63 5.34
CA PRO A 304 0.61 7.85 6.44
C PRO A 304 0.83 6.39 6.02
N ASN A 305 1.83 5.72 6.58
CA ASN A 305 2.21 4.35 6.24
C ASN A 305 2.09 3.37 7.43
N PRO A 306 0.92 3.30 8.11
CA PRO A 306 0.71 2.30 9.16
C PRO A 306 0.72 0.89 8.57
N ASN A 307 1.17 -0.08 9.37
CA ASN A 307 1.10 -1.51 9.05
C ASN A 307 1.91 -1.93 7.80
N ASP A 308 1.75 -3.19 7.39
CA ASP A 308 2.32 -3.72 6.16
C ASP A 308 1.80 -2.95 4.93
N GLY A 309 2.67 -2.81 3.95
CA GLY A 309 2.45 -2.04 2.73
C GLY A 309 3.78 -1.71 2.08
N TRP A 310 3.76 -0.77 1.14
CA TRP A 310 4.97 -0.19 0.57
C TRP A 310 5.28 1.14 1.24
N PRO A 311 6.55 1.53 1.35
CA PRO A 311 6.94 2.81 1.93
C PRO A 311 6.66 3.96 0.95
N LEU A 312 6.58 5.19 1.47
CA LEU A 312 6.55 6.43 0.67
C LEU A 312 5.34 6.53 -0.28
N LEU A 313 4.19 5.98 0.13
CA LEU A 313 2.98 5.98 -0.68
C LEU A 313 2.35 7.37 -0.75
N ARG A 314 1.79 7.69 -1.90
CA ARG A 314 1.05 8.93 -2.19
C ARG A 314 -0.03 8.68 -3.22
N PHE A 315 -0.87 9.68 -3.48
CA PHE A 315 -1.94 9.59 -4.50
C PHE A 315 -1.44 9.05 -5.85
N GLY A 316 -0.26 9.52 -6.31
CA GLY A 316 0.34 9.10 -7.58
C GLY A 316 0.53 7.59 -7.73
N ASN A 317 0.77 6.85 -6.64
CA ASN A 317 0.89 5.38 -6.68
C ASN A 317 -0.43 4.67 -7.03
N TYR A 318 -1.57 5.33 -6.84
CA TYR A 318 -2.91 4.79 -7.04
C TYR A 318 -3.68 5.54 -8.12
N ALA A 319 -2.97 6.31 -8.96
CA ALA A 319 -3.58 7.12 -10.00
C ALA A 319 -4.45 6.29 -10.95
N HIS A 320 -4.01 5.07 -11.32
CA HIS A 320 -4.78 4.21 -12.22
C HIS A 320 -6.15 3.84 -11.63
N GLN A 321 -6.21 3.56 -10.34
CA GLN A 321 -7.45 3.20 -9.66
C GLN A 321 -8.42 4.37 -9.61
N TYR A 322 -7.93 5.56 -9.29
CA TYR A 322 -8.73 6.79 -9.32
C TYR A 322 -9.23 7.12 -10.73
N GLU A 323 -8.45 6.91 -11.78
CA GLU A 323 -8.90 7.12 -13.17
C GLU A 323 -10.05 6.16 -13.53
N TRP A 324 -9.97 4.88 -13.13
CA TRP A 324 -11.06 3.92 -13.32
C TRP A 324 -12.31 4.32 -12.55
N MET A 325 -12.17 4.70 -11.28
CA MET A 325 -13.31 5.10 -10.45
C MET A 325 -13.97 6.37 -10.98
N GLN A 326 -13.17 7.39 -11.31
CA GLN A 326 -13.64 8.66 -11.85
C GLN A 326 -14.34 8.49 -13.21
N ALA A 327 -13.93 7.52 -14.03
CA ALA A 327 -14.57 7.22 -15.31
C ALA A 327 -16.01 6.69 -15.15
N VAL A 328 -16.33 6.08 -14.01
CA VAL A 328 -17.65 5.48 -13.76
C VAL A 328 -18.51 6.28 -12.79
N VAL A 329 -17.89 7.03 -11.88
CA VAL A 329 -18.55 7.88 -10.89
C VAL A 329 -17.72 9.16 -10.69
N ASP A 330 -18.25 10.30 -11.11
CA ASP A 330 -17.59 11.60 -10.95
C ASP A 330 -17.87 12.21 -9.56
N ARG A 331 -16.82 12.46 -8.76
CA ARG A 331 -16.92 13.17 -7.47
C ARG A 331 -15.69 14.05 -7.18
N ALA A 332 -15.90 15.15 -6.46
CA ALA A 332 -14.85 16.06 -6.00
C ALA A 332 -13.60 15.38 -5.40
N PRO A 333 -13.72 14.41 -4.48
CA PRO A 333 -12.55 13.80 -3.84
C PRO A 333 -11.66 13.05 -4.85
N TYR A 334 -12.24 12.49 -5.91
CA TYR A 334 -11.49 11.74 -6.91
C TYR A 334 -10.77 12.68 -7.86
N ARG A 335 -11.44 13.75 -8.31
CA ARG A 335 -10.82 14.83 -9.08
C ARG A 335 -9.68 15.48 -8.28
N TYR A 336 -9.86 15.67 -6.97
CA TYR A 336 -8.82 16.14 -6.06
C TYR A 336 -7.63 15.17 -6.02
N ALA A 337 -7.87 13.88 -5.79
CA ALA A 337 -6.83 12.87 -5.76
C ALA A 337 -6.04 12.85 -7.08
N LEU A 338 -6.72 12.86 -8.23
CA LEU A 338 -6.11 12.86 -9.56
C LEU A 338 -5.30 14.13 -9.84
N ALA A 339 -5.77 15.31 -9.41
CA ALA A 339 -4.96 16.53 -9.47
C ALA A 339 -3.66 16.38 -8.67
N ARG A 340 -3.70 15.73 -7.50
CA ARG A 340 -2.50 15.45 -6.69
C ARG A 340 -1.61 14.34 -7.27
N CYS A 341 -2.17 13.34 -7.95
CA CYS A 341 -1.40 12.29 -8.61
C CYS A 341 -0.38 12.84 -9.60
N TYR A 342 -0.73 13.93 -10.30
CA TYR A 342 0.03 14.45 -11.43
C TYR A 342 0.64 15.83 -11.19
N GLU A 343 0.47 16.40 -9.98
CA GLU A 343 0.97 17.74 -9.64
C GLU A 343 2.50 17.84 -9.74
N ARG A 344 3.22 16.81 -9.28
CA ARG A 344 4.69 16.83 -9.17
C ARG A 344 5.29 15.47 -9.52
N PRO A 345 6.49 15.45 -10.12
CA PRO A 345 7.26 14.22 -10.25
C PRO A 345 7.47 13.57 -8.88
N ASP A 346 7.37 12.24 -8.83
CA ASP A 346 7.73 11.46 -7.66
C ASP A 346 9.18 10.96 -7.80
N PRO A 347 10.12 11.46 -6.97
CA PRO A 347 11.50 10.99 -6.99
C PRO A 347 11.63 9.50 -6.62
N ALA A 348 10.72 8.96 -5.80
CA ALA A 348 10.73 7.55 -5.42
C ALA A 348 10.19 6.65 -6.55
N HIS A 349 9.30 7.18 -7.39
CA HIS A 349 8.69 6.46 -8.51
C HIS A 349 8.72 7.31 -9.80
N PRO A 350 9.88 7.40 -10.48
CA PRO A 350 10.00 8.18 -11.71
C PRO A 350 8.94 7.77 -12.75
N GLY A 351 8.19 8.75 -13.24
CA GLY A 351 7.12 8.53 -14.22
C GLY A 351 5.73 8.29 -13.64
N ALA A 352 5.57 8.08 -12.32
CA ALA A 352 4.24 7.92 -11.70
C ALA A 352 3.31 9.12 -12.00
N SER A 353 3.87 10.34 -12.03
CA SER A 353 3.14 11.58 -12.35
C SER A 353 2.76 11.73 -13.84
N ILE A 354 3.26 10.85 -14.73
CA ILE A 354 2.79 10.75 -16.11
C ILE A 354 1.45 10.00 -16.14
N GLY A 355 1.30 9.01 -15.25
CA GLY A 355 0.16 8.11 -15.21
C GLY A 355 0.35 6.89 -16.11
N GLY A 356 -0.72 6.12 -16.28
CA GLY A 356 -0.69 4.88 -17.05
C GLY A 356 -1.88 4.74 -18.00
N VAL A 357 -2.08 3.52 -18.48
CA VAL A 357 -3.14 3.18 -19.45
C VAL A 357 -4.52 3.71 -19.04
N ALA A 358 -4.89 3.66 -17.76
CA ALA A 358 -6.18 4.20 -17.30
C ALA A 358 -6.33 5.71 -17.58
N ARG A 359 -5.27 6.52 -17.37
CA ARG A 359 -5.26 7.95 -17.71
C ARG A 359 -5.34 8.16 -19.23
N LEU A 360 -4.65 7.33 -20.01
CA LEU A 360 -4.76 7.37 -21.46
C LEU A 360 -6.22 7.16 -21.91
N LEU A 361 -6.86 6.12 -21.39
CA LEU A 361 -8.23 5.75 -21.78
C LEU A 361 -9.28 6.74 -21.28
N PHE A 362 -9.18 7.21 -20.04
CA PHE A 362 -10.27 7.97 -19.37
C PHE A 362 -9.87 9.38 -18.94
N GLY A 363 -8.60 9.56 -18.58
CA GLY A 363 -8.11 10.77 -17.94
C GLY A 363 -7.93 11.97 -18.86
N ARG A 364 -7.62 13.11 -18.23
CA ARG A 364 -7.41 14.42 -18.86
C ARG A 364 -6.24 15.17 -18.21
N ASP A 365 -6.11 16.45 -18.53
CA ASP A 365 -5.22 17.38 -17.83
C ASP A 365 -5.84 17.77 -16.49
N TRP A 366 -5.27 17.21 -15.41
CA TRP A 366 -5.74 17.42 -14.04
C TRP A 366 -5.05 18.58 -13.32
N ASP A 367 -3.95 19.08 -13.88
CA ASP A 367 -3.20 20.25 -13.39
C ASP A 367 -4.01 21.56 -13.43
N ARG A 368 -5.09 21.58 -14.22
CA ARG A 368 -6.02 22.70 -14.38
C ARG A 368 -7.34 22.50 -13.65
N GLU A 369 -7.46 21.45 -12.85
CA GLU A 369 -8.69 21.18 -12.09
C GLU A 369 -8.92 22.30 -11.07
N SER A 370 -10.08 22.94 -11.14
CA SER A 370 -10.51 23.94 -10.17
C SER A 370 -11.53 23.33 -9.22
N PHE A 371 -11.36 23.57 -7.93
CA PHE A 371 -12.25 23.06 -6.90
C PHE A 371 -13.06 24.19 -6.29
N ASP A 372 -14.36 23.98 -6.13
CA ASP A 372 -15.18 24.81 -5.26
C ASP A 372 -14.85 24.43 -3.81
N PRO A 373 -14.36 25.35 -2.95
CA PRO A 373 -14.04 25.05 -1.56
C PRO A 373 -15.21 24.47 -0.76
N ASP A 374 -16.46 24.74 -1.18
CA ASP A 374 -17.67 24.24 -0.54
C ASP A 374 -18.10 22.86 -1.08
N GLU A 375 -17.39 22.30 -2.07
CA GLU A 375 -17.74 21.00 -2.63
C GLU A 375 -17.51 19.86 -1.60
N PRO A 376 -18.52 19.00 -1.35
CA PRO A 376 -18.41 17.97 -0.32
C PRO A 376 -17.26 16.96 -0.57
N GLY A 377 -16.52 16.66 0.50
CA GLY A 377 -15.51 15.61 0.51
C GLY A 377 -14.10 16.06 0.13
N LEU A 378 -13.89 17.34 -0.19
CA LEU A 378 -12.56 17.93 -0.29
C LEU A 378 -11.90 18.06 1.10
N PRO A 379 -10.56 18.15 1.18
CA PRO A 379 -9.89 18.41 2.45
C PRO A 379 -10.29 19.76 3.03
N ASP A 380 -10.74 19.76 4.28
CA ASP A 380 -11.18 20.97 5.00
C ASP A 380 -10.10 21.56 5.92
N GLY A 381 -8.89 20.98 5.91
CA GLY A 381 -7.78 21.40 6.75
C GLY A 381 -7.95 21.15 8.26
N ARG A 382 -9.08 20.57 8.70
CA ARG A 382 -9.36 20.35 10.11
C ARG A 382 -8.73 19.05 10.63
N SER A 383 -8.33 19.09 11.90
CA SER A 383 -7.96 17.88 12.63
C SER A 383 -9.16 16.95 12.75
N ARG A 384 -8.91 15.63 12.73
CA ARG A 384 -9.96 14.61 12.83
C ARG A 384 -9.42 13.31 13.45
N PHE A 385 -10.33 12.42 13.84
CA PHE A 385 -10.00 11.05 14.18
C PHE A 385 -11.10 10.09 13.71
N ASP A 386 -10.73 8.83 13.55
CA ASP A 386 -11.60 7.73 13.16
C ASP A 386 -11.48 6.65 14.24
N PRO A 387 -12.50 6.52 15.12
CA PRO A 387 -12.47 5.57 16.22
C PRO A 387 -12.47 4.11 15.73
N ASP A 388 -13.03 3.81 14.56
CA ASP A 388 -13.22 2.44 14.09
C ASP A 388 -11.91 1.83 13.58
N ILE A 389 -10.95 2.65 13.12
CA ILE A 389 -9.62 2.22 12.68
C ILE A 389 -8.48 2.68 13.62
N CYS A 390 -8.81 3.39 14.69
CA CYS A 390 -7.85 3.94 15.65
C CYS A 390 -6.82 4.93 15.05
N PHE A 391 -7.27 5.81 14.15
CA PHE A 391 -6.43 6.85 13.54
C PHE A 391 -6.83 8.25 14.00
N ALA A 392 -5.84 9.12 14.19
CA ALA A 392 -6.05 10.55 14.35
C ALA A 392 -5.10 11.33 13.44
N LEU A 393 -5.55 12.48 12.95
CA LEU A 393 -4.76 13.41 12.17
C LEU A 393 -4.96 14.82 12.74
N LEU A 394 -3.90 15.35 13.34
CA LEU A 394 -3.85 16.72 13.82
C LEU A 394 -3.25 17.62 12.74
N ARG A 395 -3.79 18.83 12.59
CA ARG A 395 -3.32 19.84 11.63
C ARG A 395 -3.23 21.20 12.28
N SER A 396 -2.10 21.88 12.10
CA SER A 396 -1.91 23.24 12.58
C SER A 396 -0.85 23.95 11.74
N GLY A 397 -1.18 25.13 11.21
CA GLY A 397 -0.29 25.86 10.29
C GLY A 397 0.12 24.98 9.09
N GLY A 398 1.43 24.91 8.83
CA GLY A 398 2.01 24.06 7.78
C GLY A 398 2.35 22.63 8.24
N SER A 399 1.93 22.19 9.43
CA SER A 399 2.30 20.90 10.01
C SER A 399 1.10 19.97 10.16
N ALA A 400 1.34 18.67 10.12
CA ALA A 400 0.34 17.65 10.41
C ALA A 400 0.95 16.44 11.13
N VAL A 401 0.22 15.85 12.07
CA VAL A 401 0.65 14.66 12.82
C VAL A 401 -0.41 13.58 12.70
N PHE A 402 -0.02 12.43 12.16
CA PHE A 402 -0.84 11.24 12.13
C PHE A 402 -0.51 10.36 13.33
N LEU A 403 -1.51 9.89 14.07
CA LEU A 403 -1.36 8.99 15.22
C LEU A 403 -2.17 7.73 14.97
N LYS A 404 -1.50 6.58 15.07
CA LYS A 404 -2.12 5.27 15.17
C LYS A 404 -2.13 4.86 16.65
N TYR A 405 -3.30 4.87 17.27
CA TYR A 405 -3.42 4.68 18.72
C TYR A 405 -4.01 3.32 19.12
N GLY A 406 -4.19 2.41 18.17
CA GLY A 406 -4.81 1.12 18.42
C GLY A 406 -4.69 0.17 17.23
N TYR A 407 -5.41 -0.93 17.33
CA TYR A 407 -5.34 -2.04 16.40
C TYR A 407 -6.72 -2.64 16.14
N VAL A 408 -6.95 -3.10 14.91
CA VAL A 408 -8.24 -3.67 14.46
C VAL A 408 -8.13 -5.17 14.20
N ILE A 409 -7.17 -5.61 13.37
CA ILE A 409 -6.98 -7.02 13.02
C ILE A 409 -5.49 -7.42 12.93
N GLU A 410 -5.22 -8.72 13.04
CA GLU A 410 -3.85 -9.25 13.11
C GLU A 410 -3.11 -9.27 11.79
N GLY A 411 -3.82 -9.64 10.71
CA GLY A 411 -3.28 -9.62 9.37
C GLY A 411 -2.64 -8.27 9.08
N HIS A 412 -1.40 -8.29 8.58
CA HIS A 412 -0.67 -7.09 8.16
C HIS A 412 -0.29 -6.09 9.26
N SER A 413 -0.58 -6.38 10.53
CA SER A 413 -0.33 -5.44 11.63
C SER A 413 1.14 -5.35 12.07
N HIS A 414 1.55 -4.17 12.52
CA HIS A 414 2.81 -3.93 13.22
C HIS A 414 2.61 -3.90 14.75
N ALA A 415 3.69 -4.05 15.51
CA ALA A 415 3.70 -3.92 16.97
C ALA A 415 4.01 -2.48 17.40
N ASP A 416 3.12 -1.55 17.07
CA ASP A 416 3.37 -0.11 16.97
C ASP A 416 2.23 0.72 17.59
N ILE A 417 1.56 0.22 18.63
CA ILE A 417 0.52 0.97 19.33
C ILE A 417 1.10 2.30 19.83
N MET A 418 0.33 3.38 19.64
CA MET A 418 0.72 4.77 19.89
C MET A 418 1.80 5.31 18.94
N ASN A 419 2.09 4.69 17.80
CA ASN A 419 3.00 5.25 16.81
C ASN A 419 2.44 6.52 16.15
N PHE A 420 3.32 7.49 15.86
CA PHE A 420 2.96 8.69 15.11
C PHE A 420 3.89 8.94 13.93
N GLU A 421 3.37 9.63 12.92
CA GLU A 421 4.11 10.18 11.80
C GLU A 421 3.91 11.69 11.75
N TRP A 422 4.92 12.42 11.29
CA TRP A 422 4.95 13.87 11.40
C TRP A 422 5.42 14.54 10.12
N PHE A 423 4.53 15.37 9.58
CA PHE A 423 4.73 16.22 8.42
C PHE A 423 5.00 17.66 8.84
N VAL A 424 6.06 18.25 8.28
CA VAL A 424 6.44 19.65 8.50
C VAL A 424 6.62 20.35 7.16
N ARG A 425 5.76 21.35 6.89
CA ARG A 425 5.73 22.23 5.72
C ARG A 425 5.47 21.52 4.39
N ASP A 426 6.41 20.71 3.94
CA ASP A 426 6.43 20.09 2.60
C ASP A 426 6.93 18.64 2.60
N GLU A 427 7.46 18.14 3.72
CA GLU A 427 7.94 16.76 3.83
C GLU A 427 7.54 16.07 5.16
N VAL A 428 7.46 14.74 5.13
CA VAL A 428 7.30 13.90 6.33
C VAL A 428 8.68 13.68 6.98
N VAL A 429 8.95 14.37 8.10
CA VAL A 429 10.25 14.36 8.79
C VAL A 429 10.43 13.13 9.68
N SER A 430 9.33 12.57 10.17
CA SER A 430 9.30 11.33 10.93
C SER A 430 8.20 10.43 10.37
N ARG A 431 8.57 9.26 9.85
CA ARG A 431 7.65 8.37 9.11
C ARG A 431 7.74 6.93 9.57
N ASP A 432 6.62 6.23 9.46
CA ASP A 432 6.62 4.77 9.52
C ASP A 432 7.25 4.23 8.23
N ILE A 433 7.96 3.11 8.36
CA ILE A 433 8.72 2.51 7.26
C ILE A 433 7.94 1.40 6.54
N SER A 434 6.76 1.04 7.06
CA SER A 434 5.93 -0.05 6.54
C SER A 434 6.77 -1.33 6.36
N ASN A 435 6.62 -2.08 5.26
CA ASN A 435 7.51 -3.18 4.92
C ASN A 435 8.20 -3.05 3.56
N SER A 436 9.22 -3.87 3.35
CA SER A 436 9.97 -3.96 2.09
C SER A 436 9.75 -5.27 1.33
N GLY A 437 8.69 -6.01 1.66
CA GLY A 437 8.36 -7.32 1.10
C GLY A 437 8.57 -8.50 2.07
N TYR A 438 7.65 -9.48 1.97
CA TYR A 438 7.53 -10.61 2.90
C TYR A 438 8.70 -11.60 2.92
N GLY A 439 9.48 -11.66 1.83
CA GLY A 439 10.64 -12.55 1.71
C GLY A 439 11.87 -12.06 2.49
N SER A 440 11.89 -10.82 2.96
CA SER A 440 13.06 -10.23 3.64
C SER A 440 13.13 -10.61 5.11
N THR A 441 14.34 -10.82 5.65
CA THR A 441 14.52 -10.96 7.11
C THR A 441 14.32 -9.63 7.84
N LEU A 442 14.58 -8.50 7.17
CA LEU A 442 14.36 -7.16 7.71
C LEU A 442 12.88 -6.94 8.08
N PHE A 443 11.97 -7.51 7.30
CA PHE A 443 10.54 -7.48 7.57
C PHE A 443 10.20 -8.05 8.96
N LYS A 444 10.74 -9.22 9.28
CA LYS A 444 10.44 -9.95 10.53
C LYS A 444 11.19 -9.38 11.72
N GLU A 445 12.43 -8.96 11.51
CA GLU A 445 13.38 -8.64 12.58
C GLU A 445 13.45 -7.15 12.93
N TRP A 446 12.88 -6.28 12.09
CA TRP A 446 12.90 -4.82 12.30
C TRP A 446 11.55 -4.17 12.01
N GLN A 447 11.05 -4.25 10.77
CA GLN A 447 9.96 -3.41 10.28
C GLN A 447 8.65 -3.58 11.05
N ARG A 448 8.31 -4.80 11.49
CA ARG A 448 7.11 -5.08 12.30
C ARG A 448 7.32 -4.93 13.81
N LYS A 449 8.55 -4.68 14.25
CA LYS A 449 8.93 -4.60 15.66
C LYS A 449 8.81 -3.16 16.15
N THR A 450 8.36 -2.99 17.40
CA THR A 450 8.15 -1.69 18.03
C THR A 450 9.36 -0.76 17.94
N ILE A 451 10.56 -1.32 17.93
CA ILE A 451 11.82 -0.58 17.87
C ILE A 451 11.96 0.29 16.62
N ALA A 452 11.27 -0.06 15.53
CA ALA A 452 11.28 0.70 14.28
C ALA A 452 10.29 1.88 14.27
N HIS A 453 9.46 2.00 15.33
CA HIS A 453 8.34 2.94 15.44
C HIS A 453 8.59 4.01 16.50
N ASN A 454 7.83 5.10 16.43
CA ASN A 454 7.85 6.17 17.41
C ASN A 454 6.93 5.82 18.59
N SER A 455 7.32 4.84 19.40
CA SER A 455 6.53 4.35 20.54
C SER A 455 7.43 3.93 21.72
N VAL A 456 6.89 3.18 22.68
CA VAL A 456 7.60 2.67 23.86
C VAL A 456 7.69 1.15 23.82
N MET A 457 8.86 0.62 24.18
CA MET A 457 9.11 -0.80 24.47
C MET A 457 9.33 -1.02 25.96
N LEU A 458 8.92 -2.18 26.46
CA LEU A 458 9.19 -2.64 27.82
C LEU A 458 10.15 -3.83 27.81
N ASP A 459 11.13 -3.80 28.71
CA ASP A 459 12.10 -4.87 28.96
C ASP A 459 12.75 -5.41 27.68
N ARG A 460 13.01 -4.49 26.75
CA ARG A 460 13.63 -4.76 25.45
C ARG A 460 12.85 -5.74 24.58
N ARG A 461 11.53 -5.83 24.79
CA ARG A 461 10.62 -6.68 24.03
C ARG A 461 9.66 -5.85 23.20
N SER A 462 9.43 -6.30 21.98
CA SER A 462 8.38 -5.73 21.13
C SER A 462 7.02 -5.90 21.80
N GLN A 463 6.11 -4.95 21.59
CA GLN A 463 4.75 -5.00 22.13
C GLN A 463 4.10 -6.37 21.80
N PRO A 464 3.84 -7.20 22.82
CA PRO A 464 3.33 -8.55 22.59
C PRO A 464 1.84 -8.55 22.26
N LEU A 465 1.11 -7.55 22.77
CA LEU A 465 -0.32 -7.37 22.56
C LEU A 465 -0.57 -6.10 21.74
N ARG A 466 -1.66 -6.13 20.97
CA ARG A 466 -2.10 -5.03 20.11
C ARG A 466 -3.57 -4.76 20.38
N PRO A 467 -3.90 -4.17 21.52
CA PRO A 467 -5.28 -3.87 21.90
C PRO A 467 -5.92 -2.83 20.97
N PHE A 468 -7.26 -2.81 20.97
CA PHE A 468 -8.01 -1.69 20.40
C PHE A 468 -7.76 -0.42 21.22
N GLY A 469 -7.61 0.71 20.54
CA GLY A 469 -7.32 1.99 21.18
C GLY A 469 -8.58 2.81 21.44
N THR A 470 -8.53 3.68 22.45
CA THR A 470 -9.61 4.62 22.79
C THR A 470 -9.11 6.06 22.71
N MET A 471 -9.87 6.92 22.04
CA MET A 471 -9.65 8.36 22.06
C MET A 471 -10.31 8.96 23.30
N GLU A 472 -9.53 9.22 24.37
CA GLU A 472 -10.03 9.76 25.63
C GLU A 472 -10.43 11.23 25.51
N ARG A 473 -9.65 12.01 24.77
CA ARG A 473 -9.91 13.44 24.50
C ARG A 473 -9.49 13.80 23.10
N PHE A 474 -10.29 14.62 22.43
CA PHE A 474 -9.97 15.15 21.12
C PHE A 474 -10.53 16.57 20.98
N ASP A 475 -9.71 17.50 20.50
CA ASP A 475 -10.10 18.86 20.21
C ASP A 475 -9.53 19.26 18.85
N ALA A 476 -10.42 19.41 17.87
CA ALA A 476 -10.05 19.74 16.51
C ALA A 476 -9.51 21.17 16.37
N GLU A 477 -10.03 22.10 17.16
CA GLU A 477 -9.73 23.55 17.09
C GLU A 477 -8.35 23.83 17.67
N THR A 478 -8.00 23.17 18.76
CA THR A 478 -6.67 23.29 19.38
C THR A 478 -5.67 22.26 18.84
N ALA A 479 -6.07 21.45 17.86
CA ALA A 479 -5.31 20.36 17.27
C ALA A 479 -4.62 19.50 18.35
N SER A 480 -5.42 18.97 19.28
CA SER A 480 -4.93 18.15 20.37
C SER A 480 -5.74 16.89 20.60
N CYS A 481 -5.08 15.85 21.09
CA CYS A 481 -5.71 14.58 21.44
C CYS A 481 -5.02 13.89 22.61
N VAL A 482 -5.75 13.01 23.29
CA VAL A 482 -5.22 12.02 24.24
C VAL A 482 -5.86 10.69 23.89
N ALA A 483 -5.05 9.72 23.51
CA ALA A 483 -5.49 8.37 23.23
C ALA A 483 -4.86 7.39 24.21
N ALA A 484 -5.56 6.30 24.51
CA ALA A 484 -5.11 5.25 25.41
C ALA A 484 -5.35 3.86 24.83
N ALA A 485 -4.56 2.90 25.27
CA ALA A 485 -4.72 1.49 24.93
C ALA A 485 -4.29 0.65 26.14
N GLU A 486 -5.20 -0.17 26.65
CA GLU A 486 -4.95 -1.03 27.81
C GLU A 486 -4.32 -2.36 27.39
N GLU A 487 -3.54 -2.99 28.26
CA GLU A 487 -2.93 -4.30 27.99
C GLU A 487 -2.08 -4.31 26.70
N VAL A 488 -1.22 -3.31 26.49
CA VAL A 488 -0.19 -3.35 25.42
C VAL A 488 0.91 -4.36 25.79
N TYR A 489 1.23 -4.42 27.08
CA TYR A 489 1.88 -5.55 27.74
C TYR A 489 0.92 -6.10 28.80
N PRO A 490 1.03 -7.37 29.20
CA PRO A 490 0.17 -7.92 30.25
C PRO A 490 0.19 -7.05 31.51
N GLY A 491 -0.96 -6.51 31.92
CA GLY A 491 -1.08 -5.61 33.08
C GLY A 491 -0.57 -4.18 32.88
N ILE A 492 -0.21 -3.76 31.67
CA ILE A 492 0.35 -2.42 31.40
C ILE A 492 -0.27 -1.82 30.12
N GLY A 493 -0.95 -0.69 30.28
CA GLY A 493 -1.48 0.14 29.20
C GLY A 493 -0.59 1.33 28.87
N PHE A 494 -0.90 1.99 27.75
CA PHE A 494 -0.28 3.24 27.31
C PHE A 494 -1.32 4.34 27.18
N ALA A 495 -0.89 5.58 27.39
CA ALA A 495 -1.61 6.75 26.92
C ALA A 495 -0.66 7.77 26.31
N ARG A 496 -1.10 8.42 25.23
CA ARG A 496 -0.33 9.44 24.53
C ARG A 496 -1.17 10.69 24.29
N GLY A 497 -0.69 11.82 24.81
CA GLY A 497 -1.22 13.14 24.55
C GLY A 497 -0.39 13.86 23.50
N LEU A 498 -1.02 14.34 22.43
CA LEU A 498 -0.37 15.15 21.39
C LEU A 498 -1.06 16.50 21.27
N LYS A 499 -0.29 17.57 21.12
CA LYS A 499 -0.82 18.91 20.81
C LYS A 499 0.04 19.60 19.77
N LEU A 500 -0.55 19.86 18.61
CA LEU A 500 0.14 20.48 17.49
C LEU A 500 -0.17 21.98 17.41
N ARG A 501 0.88 22.79 17.48
CA ARG A 501 0.88 24.24 17.27
C ARG A 501 1.52 24.56 15.92
N PRO A 502 1.41 25.80 15.42
CA PRO A 502 2.02 26.19 14.14
C PRO A 502 3.54 26.01 14.07
N ASP A 503 4.22 26.02 15.22
CA ASP A 503 5.68 25.99 15.36
C ASP A 503 6.21 24.96 16.37
N SER A 504 5.30 24.22 17.04
CA SER A 504 5.69 23.19 18.01
C SER A 504 4.72 22.00 18.09
N LEU A 505 5.23 20.87 18.56
CA LEU A 505 4.46 19.68 18.89
C LEU A 505 4.79 19.28 20.33
N SER A 506 3.78 19.23 21.19
CA SER A 506 3.91 18.63 22.53
C SER A 506 3.50 17.16 22.49
N ASP A 507 4.26 16.31 23.17
CA ASP A 507 4.09 14.86 23.22
C ASP A 507 4.30 14.33 24.65
N GLU A 508 3.21 13.85 25.25
CA GLU A 508 3.20 13.26 26.58
C GLU A 508 2.87 11.77 26.47
N PHE A 509 3.84 10.90 26.69
CA PHE A 509 3.67 9.44 26.64
C PHE A 509 3.73 8.85 28.05
N GLU A 510 2.60 8.35 28.52
CA GLU A 510 2.42 7.72 29.83
C GLU A 510 2.37 6.20 29.70
N VAL A 511 3.17 5.51 30.52
CA VAL A 511 3.03 4.06 30.74
C VAL A 511 2.21 3.84 32.00
N ARG A 512 1.02 3.25 31.84
CA ARG A 512 -0.02 3.07 32.86
C ARG A 512 -0.07 1.60 33.32
N PRO A 513 0.64 1.23 34.39
CA PRO A 513 0.45 -0.09 35.00
C PRO A 513 -0.98 -0.21 35.55
N ALA A 514 -1.58 -1.39 35.43
CA ALA A 514 -2.86 -1.71 36.04
C ALA A 514 -2.78 -1.64 37.58
N ASP A 515 -3.93 -1.47 38.24
CA ASP A 515 -3.98 -1.44 39.69
C ASP A 515 -3.37 -2.72 40.31
N GLY A 516 -2.41 -2.54 41.22
CA GLY A 516 -1.69 -3.63 41.88
C GLY A 516 -0.50 -4.20 41.10
N HIS A 517 -0.15 -3.61 39.96
CA HIS A 517 1.04 -3.97 39.19
C HIS A 517 2.27 -3.18 39.68
N ASP A 518 3.06 -3.82 40.55
CA ASP A 518 4.18 -3.20 41.27
C ASP A 518 5.58 -3.58 40.73
N GLU A 519 5.66 -4.33 39.62
CA GLU A 519 6.92 -4.74 39.02
C GLU A 519 7.71 -3.55 38.43
N LEU A 520 9.03 -3.63 38.47
CA LEU A 520 9.92 -2.64 37.86
C LEU A 520 10.26 -3.07 36.43
N HIS A 521 10.17 -2.14 35.49
CA HIS A 521 10.47 -2.37 34.08
C HIS A 521 11.51 -1.38 33.55
N GLU A 522 12.21 -1.78 32.50
CA GLU A 522 12.95 -0.88 31.62
C GLU A 522 12.00 -0.36 30.53
N PHE A 523 11.80 0.96 30.46
CA PHE A 523 11.00 1.62 29.43
C PHE A 523 11.91 2.29 28.42
N ASP A 524 11.80 1.87 27.16
CA ASP A 524 12.55 2.44 26.04
C ASP A 524 11.61 3.24 25.15
N TRP A 525 11.66 4.57 25.27
CA TRP A 525 10.95 5.48 24.38
C TRP A 525 11.77 5.73 23.12
N LEU A 526 11.12 5.64 21.95
CA LEU A 526 11.78 5.69 20.65
C LEU A 526 11.27 6.86 19.83
N PHE A 527 12.20 7.56 19.17
CA PHE A 527 11.88 8.54 18.15
C PHE A 527 12.86 8.46 16.98
N HIS A 528 12.32 8.51 15.77
CA HIS A 528 13.04 8.38 14.52
C HIS A 528 12.81 9.63 13.67
N CYS A 529 13.87 10.19 13.09
CA CYS A 529 13.75 11.39 12.27
C CYS A 529 14.78 11.40 11.14
N GLU A 530 14.36 11.90 9.98
CA GLU A 530 15.24 12.12 8.84
C GLU A 530 16.19 13.30 9.11
N GLY A 531 17.35 13.28 8.45
CA GLY A 531 18.35 14.34 8.53
C GLY A 531 19.56 14.02 9.42
N ARG A 532 20.49 14.97 9.48
CA ARG A 532 21.75 14.82 10.24
C ARG A 532 21.51 15.14 11.72
N PHE A 533 21.83 14.18 12.58
CA PHE A 533 21.76 14.31 14.04
C PHE A 533 22.86 15.20 14.61
N ASP A 534 22.52 16.00 15.63
CA ASP A 534 23.41 16.81 16.46
C ASP A 534 22.82 16.98 17.87
N SER A 535 23.67 17.12 18.90
CA SER A 535 23.23 17.37 20.28
C SER A 535 24.36 18.01 21.10
N PRO A 536 24.05 18.86 22.09
CA PRO A 536 25.05 19.36 23.04
C PRO A 536 25.57 18.28 24.00
N LEU A 537 24.89 17.12 24.10
CA LEU A 537 25.37 15.99 24.91
C LEU A 537 26.54 15.28 24.22
N VAL A 538 27.45 14.76 25.04
CA VAL A 538 28.59 13.97 24.56
C VAL A 538 28.24 12.49 24.66
N PHE A 539 28.11 11.84 23.50
CA PHE A 539 27.81 10.41 23.40
C PHE A 539 29.09 9.58 23.25
N ALA A 540 29.20 8.50 24.02
CA ALA A 540 30.27 7.52 23.91
C ALA A 540 29.79 6.34 23.05
N PRO A 541 30.55 5.91 22.02
CA PRO A 541 30.21 4.71 21.24
C PRO A 541 30.00 3.49 22.14
N CYS A 542 28.95 2.71 21.87
CA CYS A 542 28.63 1.51 22.63
C CYS A 542 28.04 0.42 21.73
N PRO A 543 28.03 -0.86 22.17
CA PRO A 543 27.23 -1.88 21.52
C PRO A 543 25.72 -1.53 21.57
N PRO A 544 24.89 -2.14 20.71
CA PRO A 544 23.44 -2.05 20.86
C PRO A 544 22.97 -2.44 22.27
N PRO A 545 21.93 -1.79 22.83
CA PRO A 545 21.50 -2.02 24.20
C PRO A 545 20.68 -3.30 24.41
N GLY A 546 20.62 -4.19 23.40
CA GLY A 546 19.94 -5.48 23.41
C GLY A 546 20.37 -6.36 22.24
N ASP A 547 20.03 -7.64 22.29
CA ASP A 547 20.39 -8.67 21.31
C ASP A 547 19.20 -9.24 20.51
N GLY A 548 17.97 -9.08 21.01
CA GLY A 548 16.71 -9.50 20.39
C GLY A 548 15.85 -8.33 19.87
N ASP A 549 14.64 -8.63 19.37
CA ASP A 549 13.58 -7.68 18.98
C ASP A 549 14.05 -6.42 18.23
N GLY A 550 14.99 -6.61 17.30
CA GLY A 550 15.52 -5.57 16.42
C GLY A 550 16.67 -4.74 16.99
N TYR A 551 16.97 -4.79 18.29
CA TYR A 551 18.11 -4.05 18.89
C TYR A 551 19.43 -4.37 18.17
N ARG A 552 19.65 -5.63 17.80
CA ARG A 552 20.85 -6.06 17.06
C ARG A 552 21.04 -5.40 15.68
N LEU A 553 20.00 -4.78 15.14
CA LEU A 553 20.03 -4.08 13.85
C LEU A 553 20.29 -2.58 13.99
N MET A 554 20.41 -2.06 15.22
CA MET A 554 20.90 -0.70 15.47
C MET A 554 22.37 -0.60 15.08
N GLN A 555 22.69 0.40 14.25
CA GLN A 555 24.04 0.68 13.78
C GLN A 555 24.55 1.99 14.39
N GLU A 556 25.87 2.14 14.46
CA GLU A 556 26.52 3.37 14.94
C GLU A 556 26.00 3.83 16.32
N THR A 557 25.70 2.88 17.21
CA THR A 557 25.10 3.17 18.51
C THR A 557 26.09 3.91 19.43
N ALA A 558 25.60 4.95 20.11
CA ALA A 558 26.32 5.65 21.15
C ALA A 558 25.39 6.04 22.31
N ARG A 559 25.93 6.17 23.52
CA ARG A 559 25.17 6.39 24.77
C ARG A 559 25.67 7.61 25.54
N CYS A 560 24.75 8.28 26.22
CA CYS A 560 25.00 9.28 27.25
C CYS A 560 24.04 9.04 28.44
N ASP A 561 24.44 9.44 29.64
CA ASP A 561 23.58 9.41 30.83
C ASP A 561 23.30 10.85 31.29
N THR A 562 22.06 11.14 31.68
CA THR A 562 21.67 12.45 32.21
C THR A 562 20.47 12.33 33.16
N ASP A 563 20.43 13.20 34.16
CA ASP A 563 19.25 13.36 35.02
C ASP A 563 18.42 14.60 34.63
N GLY A 564 19.01 15.52 33.88
CA GLY A 564 18.43 16.81 33.52
C GLY A 564 17.78 16.83 32.14
N ASP A 565 17.07 17.92 31.86
CA ASP A 565 16.51 18.21 30.54
C ASP A 565 17.61 18.17 29.47
N TRP A 566 17.26 17.69 28.29
CA TRP A 566 18.19 17.57 27.19
C TRP A 566 17.53 17.89 25.86
N GLU A 567 18.37 18.12 24.84
CA GLU A 567 17.91 18.39 23.49
C GLU A 567 18.75 17.66 22.43
N ALA A 568 18.11 17.38 21.30
CA ALA A 568 18.74 16.85 20.11
C ALA A 568 18.12 17.51 18.87
N THR A 569 18.92 17.63 17.82
CA THR A 569 18.55 18.35 16.61
C THR A 569 18.83 17.49 15.38
N TRP A 570 17.89 17.49 14.44
CA TRP A 570 18.03 16.93 13.11
C TRP A 570 18.04 18.08 12.10
N THR A 571 19.09 18.15 11.30
CA THR A 571 19.22 19.12 10.21
C THR A 571 18.91 18.43 8.88
N LEU A 572 17.85 18.87 8.22
CA LEU A 572 17.46 18.49 6.86
C LEU A 572 17.96 19.57 5.88
N ALA A 573 17.57 19.48 4.61
CA ALA A 573 18.10 20.36 3.57
C ALA A 573 17.73 21.84 3.76
N ASP A 574 16.51 22.11 4.21
CA ASP A 574 15.90 23.45 4.31
C ASP A 574 15.21 23.69 5.67
N LYS A 575 15.37 22.75 6.61
CA LYS A 575 14.74 22.81 7.94
C LYS A 575 15.56 22.12 9.00
N ARG A 576 15.31 22.55 10.23
CA ARG A 576 15.87 21.99 11.45
C ARG A 576 14.73 21.60 12.37
N VAL A 577 14.79 20.37 12.90
CA VAL A 577 13.88 19.86 13.91
C VAL A 577 14.64 19.66 15.20
N THR A 578 14.17 20.24 16.29
CA THR A 578 14.77 20.12 17.62
C THR A 578 13.78 19.45 18.57
N LEU A 579 14.18 18.33 19.15
CA LEU A 579 13.53 17.67 20.26
C LEU A 579 14.11 18.19 21.57
N ARG A 580 13.25 18.58 22.51
CA ARG A 580 13.56 18.74 23.92
C ARG A 580 12.78 17.74 24.74
N MET A 581 13.42 17.13 25.73
CA MET A 581 12.75 16.21 26.64
C MET A 581 13.04 16.56 28.10
N GLU A 582 11.99 16.54 28.93
CA GLU A 582 12.07 16.76 30.38
C GLU A 582 12.93 15.66 31.02
N GLY A 583 13.90 16.07 31.85
CA GLY A 583 14.83 15.19 32.54
C GLY A 583 14.14 14.31 33.59
N ALA A 584 14.72 13.15 33.85
CA ALA A 584 14.35 12.32 34.99
C ALA A 584 15.60 11.58 35.52
N PRO A 585 15.70 11.35 36.84
CA PRO A 585 16.84 10.65 37.42
C PRO A 585 17.08 9.27 36.78
N GLY A 586 18.34 8.97 36.48
CA GLY A 586 18.76 7.68 35.90
C GLY A 586 18.36 7.49 34.44
N THR A 587 18.15 8.57 33.68
CA THR A 587 17.84 8.46 32.25
C THR A 587 19.10 8.11 31.45
N GLU A 588 19.02 7.03 30.67
CA GLU A 588 20.03 6.71 29.66
C GLU A 588 19.51 7.12 28.28
N ILE A 589 20.35 7.77 27.47
CA ILE A 589 19.99 8.18 26.10
C ILE A 589 20.93 7.47 25.14
N TYR A 590 20.35 6.80 24.16
CA TYR A 590 21.05 6.16 23.06
C TYR A 590 20.71 6.88 21.76
N VAL A 591 21.73 7.11 20.94
CA VAL A 591 21.59 7.52 19.54
C VAL A 591 22.00 6.35 18.66
N PHE A 592 21.32 6.16 17.55
CA PHE A 592 21.60 5.06 16.64
C PHE A 592 21.16 5.37 15.22
N ARG A 593 21.70 4.63 14.26
CA ARG A 593 21.19 4.56 12.89
C ARG A 593 20.37 3.30 12.72
N GLY A 594 19.08 3.48 12.44
CA GLY A 594 18.12 2.41 12.17
C GLY A 594 17.92 2.19 10.67
N CYS A 595 17.55 0.97 10.30
CA CYS A 595 17.19 0.67 8.90
C CYS A 595 15.88 1.39 8.53
N GLU A 596 15.83 1.94 7.33
CA GLU A 596 14.60 2.38 6.67
C GLU A 596 13.90 1.15 6.02
N HIS A 597 13.18 1.36 4.93
CA HIS A 597 12.63 0.29 4.09
C HIS A 597 13.69 -0.49 3.28
N ARG A 598 14.99 -0.17 3.42
CA ARG A 598 16.11 -0.89 2.79
C ARG A 598 17.30 -0.95 3.73
N LEU A 599 18.11 -2.00 3.65
CA LEU A 599 19.29 -2.17 4.51
C LEU A 599 20.38 -1.11 4.28
N ASP A 600 20.49 -0.58 3.06
CA ASP A 600 21.47 0.44 2.69
C ASP A 600 20.99 1.87 2.93
N LYS A 601 19.72 2.04 3.34
CA LYS A 601 19.15 3.34 3.70
C LYS A 601 18.96 3.39 5.22
N LEU A 602 19.63 4.32 5.88
CA LEU A 602 19.62 4.46 7.34
C LEU A 602 19.17 5.85 7.78
N ARG A 603 18.33 5.92 8.81
CA ARG A 603 17.89 7.16 9.48
C ARG A 603 18.38 7.23 10.92
N TRP A 604 18.44 8.43 11.49
CA TRP A 604 18.81 8.62 12.88
C TRP A 604 17.61 8.43 13.80
N GLY A 605 17.84 7.70 14.90
CA GLY A 605 16.90 7.54 15.98
C GLY A 605 17.51 7.85 17.34
N VAL A 606 16.65 8.17 18.30
CA VAL A 606 16.97 8.28 19.71
C VAL A 606 16.13 7.26 20.49
N LEU A 607 16.76 6.58 21.43
CA LEU A 607 16.12 5.74 22.44
C LEU A 607 16.40 6.35 23.82
N VAL A 608 15.36 6.54 24.61
CA VAL A 608 15.44 7.06 25.99
C VAL A 608 15.00 5.97 26.94
N ARG A 609 15.93 5.47 27.75
CA ARG A 609 15.67 4.42 28.73
C ARG A 609 15.45 5.00 30.11
N ARG A 610 14.39 4.56 30.78
CA ARG A 610 14.10 4.81 32.20
C ARG A 610 13.68 3.52 32.89
N THR A 611 13.97 3.41 34.18
CA THR A 611 13.55 2.26 35.00
C THR A 611 12.56 2.69 36.06
N GLY A 612 11.45 1.95 36.19
CA GLY A 612 10.43 2.25 37.20
C GLY A 612 9.20 1.34 37.09
N GLN A 613 8.21 1.58 37.95
CA GLN A 613 6.89 0.92 37.85
C GLN A 613 5.99 1.61 36.81
N ARG A 614 6.19 2.91 36.62
CA ARG A 614 5.50 3.78 35.68
C ARG A 614 6.47 4.83 35.18
N THR A 615 6.19 5.45 34.05
CA THR A 615 6.95 6.60 33.55
C THR A 615 6.06 7.52 32.71
N LEU A 616 6.46 8.79 32.67
CA LEU A 616 5.88 9.80 31.80
C LEU A 616 7.01 10.46 31.02
N PHE A 617 7.05 10.25 29.72
CA PHE A 617 7.95 10.95 28.81
C PHE A 617 7.26 12.22 28.31
N LYS A 618 7.92 13.37 28.46
CA LYS A 618 7.42 14.65 27.96
C LYS A 618 8.43 15.22 26.98
N ALA A 619 8.04 15.21 25.71
CA ALA A 619 8.80 15.74 24.60
C ALA A 619 8.12 16.99 24.03
N GLU A 620 8.92 17.99 23.67
CA GLU A 620 8.50 19.13 22.88
C GLU A 620 9.39 19.19 21.64
N TYR A 621 8.77 19.14 20.47
CA TYR A 621 9.44 19.31 19.19
C TYR A 621 9.22 20.73 18.70
N ARG A 622 10.26 21.37 18.18
CA ARG A 622 10.20 22.66 17.49
C ARG A 622 10.88 22.54 16.15
N TRP A 623 10.48 23.37 15.19
CA TRP A 623 11.13 23.39 13.89
C TRP A 623 11.36 24.81 13.40
N GLU A 624 12.48 24.96 12.70
CA GLU A 624 12.89 26.18 12.02
C GLU A 624 13.03 25.84 10.54
N THR A 625 12.60 26.75 9.67
CA THR A 625 12.74 26.58 8.22
C THR A 625 13.55 27.73 7.66
N ASP A 626 14.50 27.43 6.77
CA ASP A 626 15.30 28.45 6.11
C ASP A 626 14.39 29.31 5.20
N GLY A 627 14.30 30.60 5.51
CA GLY A 627 13.36 31.54 4.89
C GLY A 627 12.06 31.70 5.70
N GLY A 628 12.13 32.53 6.74
CA GLY A 628 11.08 32.67 7.74
C GLY A 628 9.79 33.39 7.31
N ALA A 629 8.79 33.19 8.18
CA ALA A 629 7.43 33.72 8.24
C ALA A 629 6.44 33.23 7.17
#